data_AF-A0A1G8GX91-F1
#
_entry.id   AF-A0A1G8GX91-F1
#
_cell.length_a   1.000
_cell.length_b   1.000
_cell.length_c   1.000
_cell.angle_alpha   90.00
_cell.angle_beta   90.00
_cell.angle_gamma   90.00
#
_symmetry.space_group_name_H-M   'P 1'
#
loop_
_entity.id
_entity.type
_entity.pdbx_description
1 polymer ?
#
loop_
_entity_poly.entity_id
_entity_poly.type
_entity_poly.pdbx_seq_one_letter_code
_entity_poly.pdbx_strand_id
1 'polypeptide(L)'
;MPINAYKPAYKTIAAMSMLLVAATSCSSSDTPAAPQAGNQSQTPQSTPASTPAPTQTTAGVSESLHPVTPAVTQAATRLGSGLLSTVDGMNKAYGPETGAYGNLTATRRGAEAMAKATMDKPGCAAVGQLDVRAPAVRDAPAAVVAFSSPQRSVTHALIKLRGREAVRRFPRALRPECEVYTVTVDGASTTYHTREVALPSRGDRLRAFLTSADGAGLDLQIGSVALQKGNVVMNLLVVGSKLSRRELSNQTDNAYAALMKVVE
;
A
#
# COMPACT_ATOMS: atom_id res chain seq x y z
N MET A 1 -13.71 21.03 -21.59
CA MET A 1 -13.68 21.05 -20.12
C MET A 1 -12.23 20.86 -19.66
N PRO A 2 -11.64 21.81 -18.91
CA PRO A 2 -10.21 21.77 -18.61
C PRO A 2 -9.89 20.79 -17.47
N ILE A 3 -8.85 19.98 -17.69
CA ILE A 3 -8.37 18.85 -16.85
C ILE A 3 -7.70 19.32 -15.53
N ASN A 4 -7.71 20.62 -15.22
CA ASN A 4 -6.90 21.21 -14.14
C ASN A 4 -7.58 21.32 -12.76
N ALA A 5 -8.83 20.89 -12.59
CA ALA A 5 -9.56 21.05 -11.32
C ALA A 5 -9.31 19.96 -10.27
N TYR A 6 -8.58 18.88 -10.60
CA TYR A 6 -8.43 17.72 -9.71
C TYR A 6 -7.15 17.69 -8.87
N LYS A 7 -6.21 18.64 -9.05
CA LYS A 7 -4.90 18.61 -8.37
C LYS A 7 -4.93 18.55 -6.82
N PRO A 8 -5.83 19.21 -6.09
CA PRO A 8 -5.82 19.14 -4.62
C PRO A 8 -6.48 17.85 -4.09
N ALA A 9 -7.50 17.29 -4.76
CA ALA A 9 -8.17 16.05 -4.33
C ALA A 9 -7.28 14.80 -4.48
N TYR A 10 -6.36 14.81 -5.45
CA TYR A 10 -5.40 13.72 -5.64
C TYR A 10 -4.32 13.68 -4.56
N LYS A 11 -3.96 14.78 -3.88
CA LYS A 11 -2.87 14.77 -2.87
C LYS A 11 -3.27 14.05 -1.57
N THR A 12 -4.51 14.22 -1.12
CA THR A 12 -5.01 13.63 0.13
C THR A 12 -5.43 12.17 -0.06
N ILE A 13 -5.94 11.80 -1.24
CA ILE A 13 -6.37 10.43 -1.55
C ILE A 13 -5.25 9.61 -2.18
N ALA A 14 -4.23 10.28 -2.74
CA ALA A 14 -2.95 9.63 -2.89
C ALA A 14 -2.44 9.15 -1.54
N ALA A 15 -2.74 9.68 -0.36
CA ALA A 15 -2.30 9.00 0.87
C ALA A 15 -2.88 7.57 1.03
N MET A 16 -4.15 7.32 0.67
CA MET A 16 -4.78 5.98 0.79
C MET A 16 -4.80 5.13 -0.49
N SER A 17 -4.49 5.71 -1.65
CA SER A 17 -4.14 4.99 -2.89
C SER A 17 -2.61 4.81 -3.07
N MET A 18 -1.79 5.67 -2.45
CA MET A 18 -0.35 5.46 -2.17
C MET A 18 -0.16 4.44 -1.05
N LEU A 19 -1.24 3.92 -0.47
CA LEU A 19 -1.15 2.66 0.26
C LEU A 19 -0.66 1.51 -0.61
N LEU A 20 -0.81 1.58 -1.95
CA LEU A 20 -0.37 0.51 -2.83
C LEU A 20 0.29 0.90 -4.17
N VAL A 21 0.39 2.19 -4.54
CA VAL A 21 1.24 2.64 -5.67
C VAL A 21 2.17 3.76 -5.22
N ALA A 22 3.29 3.37 -4.65
CA ALA A 22 4.35 4.28 -4.28
C ALA A 22 5.33 4.52 -5.44
N ALA A 23 4.85 5.03 -6.59
CA ALA A 23 5.69 5.66 -7.61
C ALA A 23 4.84 6.30 -8.71
N THR A 24 4.47 7.57 -8.53
CA THR A 24 4.40 8.59 -9.60
C THR A 24 4.09 9.94 -8.98
N SER A 25 5.13 10.62 -8.53
CA SER A 25 5.15 12.08 -8.46
C SER A 25 6.50 12.56 -8.97
N CYS A 26 6.68 12.51 -10.29
CA CYS A 26 7.66 13.38 -10.94
C CYS A 26 7.05 14.77 -10.97
N SER A 27 7.59 15.67 -10.15
CA SER A 27 7.48 17.10 -10.36
C SER A 27 8.35 17.46 -11.56
N SER A 28 7.76 18.05 -12.60
CA SER A 28 8.47 18.81 -13.61
C SER A 28 8.33 20.31 -13.30
N SER A 29 9.46 20.89 -12.91
CA SER A 29 9.79 22.31 -12.85
C SER A 29 11.32 22.32 -13.07
N ASP A 30 11.91 22.97 -14.06
CA ASP A 30 11.87 24.41 -14.32
C ASP A 30 12.33 24.76 -15.74
N THR A 31 11.74 25.80 -16.32
CA THR A 31 12.35 26.67 -17.34
C THR A 31 12.52 28.06 -16.71
N PRO A 32 13.65 28.75 -16.88
CA PRO A 32 14.01 29.92 -16.08
C PRO A 32 13.40 31.22 -16.61
N ALA A 33 12.99 32.10 -15.70
CA ALA A 33 12.76 33.51 -15.98
C ALA A 33 13.62 34.38 -15.04
N ALA A 34 14.04 35.50 -15.62
CA ALA A 34 15.09 36.45 -15.24
C ALA A 34 14.82 37.26 -13.94
N PRO A 35 15.78 38.11 -13.49
CA PRO A 35 15.91 38.51 -12.09
C PRO A 35 15.13 39.79 -11.74
N GLN A 36 14.74 39.92 -10.48
CA GLN A 36 14.41 41.21 -9.87
C GLN A 36 15.28 41.47 -8.64
N ALA A 37 15.78 42.69 -8.60
CA ALA A 37 16.72 43.25 -7.65
C ALA A 37 16.01 44.03 -6.52
N GLY A 38 16.67 44.11 -5.35
CA GLY A 38 16.38 45.05 -4.26
C GLY A 38 15.20 44.66 -3.36
N ASN A 39 15.18 44.93 -2.06
CA ASN A 39 15.98 45.87 -1.29
C ASN A 39 16.01 45.45 0.19
N GLN A 40 17.10 45.79 0.84
CA GLN A 40 17.47 45.50 2.22
C GLN A 40 16.62 46.26 3.24
N SER A 41 16.46 45.70 4.45
CA SER A 41 16.45 46.44 5.71
C SER A 41 16.75 45.51 6.89
N GLN A 42 17.94 45.68 7.48
CA GLN A 42 18.40 45.13 8.76
C GLN A 42 18.08 46.16 9.87
N THR A 43 17.69 45.76 11.09
CA THR A 43 18.49 45.71 12.35
C THR A 43 17.52 45.90 13.55
N PRO A 44 17.88 45.78 14.85
CA PRO A 44 18.92 45.00 15.53
C PRO A 44 18.46 44.20 16.80
N GLN A 45 19.35 43.29 17.21
CA GLN A 45 19.71 42.76 18.55
C GLN A 45 18.80 42.92 19.79
N SER A 46 18.68 41.81 20.55
CA SER A 46 18.91 41.76 22.01
C SER A 46 19.07 40.31 22.51
N THR A 47 20.23 39.97 23.05
CA THR A 47 20.52 38.86 23.99
C THR A 47 20.39 39.41 25.42
N PRO A 48 20.04 38.62 26.47
CA PRO A 48 21.01 37.69 27.07
C PRO A 48 20.42 36.47 27.84
N ALA A 49 21.36 35.68 28.37
CA ALA A 49 21.32 34.88 29.61
C ALA A 49 21.27 33.35 29.50
N SER A 50 22.42 32.77 29.83
CA SER A 50 22.72 31.37 30.12
C SER A 50 22.06 30.87 31.41
N THR A 51 21.65 29.59 31.46
CA THR A 51 21.47 28.76 32.67
C THR A 51 21.45 27.27 32.25
N PRO A 52 21.97 26.33 33.08
CA PRO A 52 22.60 25.10 32.60
C PRO A 52 21.67 23.90 32.43
N ALA A 53 22.23 22.90 31.76
CA ALA A 53 21.65 21.62 31.35
C ALA A 53 21.10 20.76 32.50
N PRO A 54 20.01 20.01 32.25
CA PRO A 54 19.77 18.73 32.91
C PRO A 54 20.35 17.59 32.06
N THR A 55 21.28 16.85 32.67
CA THR A 55 21.70 15.51 32.27
C THR A 55 20.48 14.59 32.21
N GLN A 56 20.05 14.20 31.02
CA GLN A 56 19.14 13.08 30.84
C GLN A 56 19.89 11.93 30.17
N THR A 57 20.28 10.99 31.02
CA THR A 57 20.55 9.60 30.66
C THR A 57 19.28 9.00 30.09
N THR A 58 19.16 8.91 28.76
CA THR A 58 18.23 7.99 28.12
C THR A 58 19.03 6.83 27.54
N ALA A 59 18.85 5.69 28.20
CA ALA A 59 19.31 4.39 27.77
C ALA A 59 19.04 4.21 26.27
N GLY A 60 20.07 3.79 25.55
CA GLY A 60 19.96 3.36 24.17
C GLY A 60 18.92 2.26 24.06
N VAL A 61 17.75 2.62 23.54
CA VAL A 61 16.84 1.64 22.96
C VAL A 61 17.56 1.18 21.71
N SER A 62 18.35 0.11 21.84
CA SER A 62 18.76 -0.68 20.68
C SER A 62 17.48 -1.22 20.08
N GLU A 63 16.92 -0.46 19.15
CA GLU A 63 15.91 -0.93 18.21
C GLU A 63 16.51 -2.16 17.55
N SER A 64 16.13 -3.32 18.09
CA SER A 64 16.62 -4.62 17.66
C SER A 64 16.01 -4.88 16.30
N LEU A 65 16.60 -4.27 15.27
CA LEU A 65 16.45 -4.63 13.88
C LEU A 65 16.86 -6.10 13.81
N HIS A 66 15.86 -6.99 13.81
CA HIS A 66 16.10 -8.41 13.71
C HIS A 66 16.88 -8.64 12.41
N PRO A 67 18.07 -9.28 12.46
CA PRO A 67 18.88 -9.45 11.28
C PRO A 67 18.11 -10.24 10.23
N VAL A 68 17.99 -9.66 9.03
CA VAL A 68 17.42 -10.35 7.88
C VAL A 68 18.30 -11.55 7.56
N THR A 69 17.83 -12.74 7.93
CA THR A 69 18.60 -13.97 7.69
C THR A 69 18.72 -14.27 6.20
N PRO A 70 19.82 -14.89 5.72
CA PRO A 70 19.98 -15.30 4.33
C PRO A 70 18.81 -16.13 3.78
N ALA A 71 18.17 -16.94 4.64
CA ALA A 71 16.99 -17.73 4.28
C ALA A 71 15.78 -16.87 3.90
N VAL A 72 15.58 -15.71 4.55
CA VAL A 72 14.51 -14.77 4.20
C VAL A 72 14.77 -14.17 2.83
N THR A 73 16.01 -13.73 2.58
CA THR A 73 16.42 -13.15 1.30
C THR A 73 16.23 -14.15 0.16
N GLN A 74 16.73 -15.38 0.30
CA GLN A 74 16.59 -16.41 -0.74
C GLN A 74 15.13 -16.75 -1.04
N ALA A 75 14.31 -16.91 0.02
CA ALA A 75 12.89 -17.17 -0.15
C ALA A 75 12.18 -15.99 -0.86
N ALA A 76 12.52 -14.75 -0.50
CA ALA A 76 11.95 -13.56 -1.13
C ALA A 76 12.36 -13.44 -2.62
N THR A 77 13.62 -13.73 -2.96
CA THR A 77 14.08 -13.78 -4.36
C THR A 77 13.30 -14.81 -5.17
N ARG A 78 13.07 -16.01 -4.61
CA ARG A 78 12.24 -17.04 -5.26
C ARG A 78 10.79 -16.58 -5.45
N LEU A 79 10.21 -15.84 -4.50
CA LEU A 79 8.87 -15.26 -4.69
C LEU A 79 8.86 -14.22 -5.82
N GLY A 80 9.94 -13.46 -5.99
CA GLY A 80 10.08 -12.46 -7.05
C GLY A 80 9.84 -12.99 -8.46
N SER A 81 10.21 -14.24 -8.75
CA SER A 81 9.96 -14.86 -10.06
C SER A 81 8.50 -15.29 -10.29
N GLY A 82 7.68 -15.30 -9.23
CA GLY A 82 6.24 -15.56 -9.28
C GLY A 82 5.38 -14.30 -9.41
N LEU A 83 6.00 -13.12 -9.47
CA LEU A 83 5.29 -11.87 -9.68
C LEU A 83 4.81 -11.72 -11.14
N LEU A 84 3.84 -10.82 -11.34
CA LEU A 84 3.41 -10.44 -12.68
C LEU A 84 4.58 -9.74 -13.39
N SER A 85 4.92 -10.20 -14.60
CA SER A 85 5.96 -9.58 -15.42
C SER A 85 5.43 -8.39 -16.21
N THR A 86 4.17 -8.46 -16.63
CA THR A 86 3.46 -7.47 -17.46
C THR A 86 1.98 -7.45 -17.09
N VAL A 87 1.33 -6.32 -17.38
CA VAL A 87 -0.13 -6.18 -17.35
C VAL A 87 -0.52 -5.39 -18.59
N ASP A 88 -1.48 -5.92 -19.36
CA ASP A 88 -1.85 -5.34 -20.66
C ASP A 88 -2.25 -3.87 -20.56
N GLY A 89 -1.64 -3.04 -21.40
CA GLY A 89 -1.88 -1.60 -21.45
C GLY A 89 -1.38 -0.82 -20.23
N MET A 90 -0.51 -1.41 -19.40
CA MET A 90 0.04 -0.77 -18.21
C MET A 90 1.56 -0.81 -18.22
N ASN A 91 2.17 0.24 -17.67
CA ASN A 91 3.61 0.30 -17.47
C ASN A 91 3.94 -0.17 -16.06
N LYS A 92 5.13 -0.74 -15.87
CA LYS A 92 5.63 -1.02 -14.52
C LYS A 92 5.87 0.30 -13.81
N ALA A 93 5.10 0.53 -12.74
CA ALA A 93 5.24 1.71 -11.90
C ALA A 93 6.31 1.51 -10.82
N TYR A 94 6.41 0.27 -10.32
CA TYR A 94 7.23 -0.06 -9.17
C TYR A 94 7.66 -1.52 -9.15
N GLY A 95 8.83 -1.81 -8.54
CA GLY A 95 9.35 -3.15 -8.30
C GLY A 95 9.99 -3.82 -9.52
N PRO A 96 10.26 -5.14 -9.46
CA PRO A 96 10.01 -6.02 -8.32
C PRO A 96 10.88 -5.63 -7.11
N GLU A 97 10.28 -5.55 -5.93
CA GLU A 97 10.98 -5.45 -4.66
C GLU A 97 10.85 -6.78 -3.92
N THR A 98 11.91 -7.20 -3.23
CA THR A 98 11.94 -8.46 -2.47
C THR A 98 12.60 -8.26 -1.12
N GLY A 99 12.13 -8.92 -0.08
CA GLY A 99 12.69 -8.83 1.27
C GLY A 99 11.71 -9.31 2.34
N ALA A 100 11.87 -8.82 3.57
CA ALA A 100 10.84 -8.98 4.60
C ALA A 100 9.66 -8.05 4.29
N TYR A 101 8.42 -8.54 4.36
CA TYR A 101 7.23 -7.83 3.89
C TYR A 101 7.06 -6.42 4.48
N GLY A 102 7.30 -6.26 5.79
CA GLY A 102 7.19 -4.99 6.47
C GLY A 102 8.33 -4.01 6.20
N ASN A 103 9.45 -4.48 5.63
CA ASN A 103 10.59 -3.66 5.26
C ASN A 103 10.54 -3.20 3.81
N LEU A 104 9.63 -3.78 3.00
CA LEU A 104 9.37 -3.35 1.64
C LEU A 104 8.92 -1.89 1.63
N THR A 105 9.49 -1.10 0.73
CA THR A 105 9.26 0.34 0.60
C THR A 105 7.77 0.62 0.36
N ALA A 106 7.12 -0.16 -0.51
CA ALA A 106 5.70 -0.05 -0.77
C ALA A 106 4.87 -0.31 0.49
N THR A 107 5.18 -1.38 1.23
CA THR A 107 4.48 -1.74 2.47
C THR A 107 4.66 -0.67 3.54
N ARG A 108 5.87 -0.16 3.73
CA ARG A 108 6.15 0.90 4.72
C ARG A 108 5.39 2.18 4.41
N ARG A 109 5.43 2.65 3.16
CA ARG A 109 4.70 3.85 2.75
C ARG A 109 3.20 3.68 2.96
N GLY A 110 2.67 2.49 2.71
CA GLY A 110 1.27 2.20 3.03
C GLY A 110 0.97 2.20 4.51
N ALA A 111 1.82 1.60 5.35
CA ALA A 111 1.65 1.65 6.80
C ALA A 111 1.74 3.08 7.36
N GLU A 112 2.69 3.89 6.89
CA GLU A 112 2.86 5.31 7.25
C GLU A 112 1.64 6.13 6.86
N ALA A 113 1.04 5.87 5.70
CA ALA A 113 -0.18 6.54 5.29
C ALA A 113 -1.40 6.14 6.13
N MET A 114 -1.55 4.85 6.47
CA MET A 114 -2.63 4.41 7.38
C MET A 114 -2.49 5.02 8.77
N ALA A 115 -1.27 5.22 9.25
CA ALA A 115 -1.02 5.82 10.56
C ALA A 115 -1.49 7.28 10.65
N LYS A 116 -1.60 7.99 9.51
CA LYS A 116 -2.13 9.36 9.43
C LYS A 116 -3.65 9.42 9.31
N ALA A 117 -4.29 8.29 8.99
CA ALA A 117 -5.72 8.21 8.80
C ALA A 117 -6.45 7.94 10.12
N THR A 118 -7.55 8.65 10.35
CA THR A 118 -8.50 8.33 11.43
C THR A 118 -9.68 7.57 10.82
N MET A 119 -10.08 6.47 11.44
CA MET A 119 -11.24 5.69 11.00
C MET A 119 -12.29 5.65 12.10
N ASP A 120 -13.55 5.81 11.71
CA ASP A 120 -14.68 5.57 12.62
C ASP A 120 -14.69 4.10 13.13
N LYS A 121 -14.19 3.18 12.30
CA LYS A 121 -14.09 1.74 12.59
C LYS A 121 -12.67 1.22 12.32
N PRO A 122 -11.72 1.38 13.27
CA PRO A 122 -10.32 0.95 13.09
C PRO A 122 -10.14 -0.54 12.78
N GLY A 123 -11.10 -1.38 13.19
CA GLY A 123 -11.12 -2.81 12.87
C GLY A 123 -11.30 -3.14 11.38
N CYS A 124 -11.68 -2.16 10.55
CA CYS A 124 -11.92 -2.32 9.12
C CYS A 124 -10.72 -1.91 8.24
N ALA A 125 -9.64 -1.37 8.84
CA ALA A 125 -8.46 -0.85 8.15
C ALA A 125 -7.74 -1.86 7.23
N ALA A 126 -7.90 -3.17 7.47
CA ALA A 126 -7.19 -4.23 6.76
C ALA A 126 -8.15 -5.23 6.08
N VAL A 127 -9.39 -4.82 5.77
CA VAL A 127 -10.32 -5.70 5.04
C VAL A 127 -9.69 -6.12 3.71
N GLY A 128 -9.62 -7.43 3.48
CA GLY A 128 -9.04 -8.00 2.26
C GLY A 128 -7.52 -7.94 2.15
N GLN A 129 -6.80 -7.51 3.18
CA GLN A 129 -5.34 -7.42 3.20
C GLN A 129 -4.74 -8.19 4.38
N LEU A 130 -3.45 -8.52 4.28
CA LEU A 130 -2.71 -9.09 5.41
C LEU A 130 -2.37 -7.97 6.42
N ASP A 131 -2.54 -8.26 7.71
CA ASP A 131 -2.19 -7.29 8.76
C ASP A 131 -0.67 -7.23 8.95
N VAL A 132 -0.03 -6.23 8.36
CA VAL A 132 1.43 -6.01 8.47
C VAL A 132 1.89 -5.74 9.90
N ARG A 133 1.01 -5.33 10.82
CA ARG A 133 1.38 -5.12 12.23
C ARG A 133 1.68 -6.43 12.94
N ALA A 134 1.20 -7.55 12.40
CA ALA A 134 1.53 -8.87 12.90
C ALA A 134 3.01 -9.20 12.60
N PRO A 135 3.85 -9.52 13.61
CA PRO A 135 5.25 -9.85 13.39
C PRO A 135 5.45 -11.01 12.39
N ALA A 136 4.59 -12.04 12.46
CA ALA A 136 4.62 -13.16 11.54
C ALA A 136 4.38 -12.78 10.07
N VAL A 137 3.66 -11.68 9.81
CA VAL A 137 3.42 -11.13 8.47
C VAL A 137 4.53 -10.15 8.10
N ARG A 138 4.86 -9.22 9.01
CA ARG A 138 5.90 -8.20 8.84
C ARG A 138 7.25 -8.81 8.47
N ASP A 139 7.64 -9.87 9.15
CA ASP A 139 8.98 -10.46 9.05
C ASP A 139 9.02 -11.59 8.00
N ALA A 140 7.90 -11.86 7.32
CA ALA A 140 7.79 -12.91 6.32
C ALA A 140 8.55 -12.53 5.02
N PRO A 141 9.20 -13.51 4.36
CA PRO A 141 9.71 -13.30 3.01
C PRO A 141 8.58 -12.90 2.07
N ALA A 142 8.81 -11.85 1.28
CA ALA A 142 7.83 -11.33 0.36
C ALA A 142 8.46 -10.71 -0.89
N ALA A 143 7.64 -10.58 -1.92
CA ALA A 143 7.96 -9.87 -3.14
C ALA A 143 6.75 -9.04 -3.59
N VAL A 144 6.98 -7.87 -4.18
CA VAL A 144 5.91 -6.98 -4.68
C VAL A 144 6.28 -6.30 -5.99
N VAL A 145 5.31 -6.12 -6.88
CA VAL A 145 5.40 -5.33 -8.10
C VAL A 145 4.12 -4.51 -8.26
N ALA A 146 4.22 -3.32 -8.86
CA ALA A 146 3.04 -2.55 -9.25
C ALA A 146 3.13 -2.05 -10.69
N PHE A 147 1.98 -1.99 -11.33
CA PHE A 147 1.77 -1.49 -12.68
C PHE A 147 0.74 -0.36 -12.64
N SER A 148 0.85 0.61 -13.54
CA SER A 148 -0.11 1.70 -13.66
C SER A 148 -0.35 2.11 -15.12
N SER A 149 -1.53 2.67 -15.34
CA SER A 149 -1.92 3.46 -16.50
C SER A 149 -2.62 4.72 -16.00
N PRO A 150 -2.99 5.67 -16.89
CA PRO A 150 -3.76 6.85 -16.48
C PRO A 150 -5.11 6.53 -15.81
N GLN A 151 -5.69 5.35 -16.08
CA GLN A 151 -7.02 4.99 -15.58
C GLN A 151 -7.03 4.01 -14.41
N ARG A 152 -5.95 3.23 -14.22
CA ARG A 152 -5.92 2.14 -13.25
C ARG A 152 -4.53 1.81 -12.74
N SER A 153 -4.47 1.09 -11.62
CA SER A 153 -3.25 0.46 -11.11
C SER A 153 -3.50 -0.97 -10.67
N VAL A 154 -2.43 -1.79 -10.71
CA VAL A 154 -2.43 -3.18 -10.25
C VAL A 154 -1.19 -3.39 -9.40
N THR A 155 -1.37 -3.86 -8.16
CA THR A 155 -0.29 -4.25 -7.26
C THR A 155 -0.40 -5.72 -6.95
N HIS A 156 0.67 -6.47 -7.17
CA HIS A 156 0.76 -7.90 -6.92
C HIS A 156 1.86 -8.16 -5.90
N ALA A 157 1.50 -8.76 -4.77
CA ALA A 157 2.41 -9.16 -3.71
C ALA A 157 2.29 -10.65 -3.42
N LEU A 158 3.43 -11.30 -3.20
CA LEU A 158 3.52 -12.68 -2.73
C LEU A 158 4.22 -12.71 -1.38
N ILE A 159 3.64 -13.40 -0.40
CA ILE A 159 4.14 -13.46 0.98
C ILE A 159 4.20 -14.93 1.41
N LYS A 160 5.37 -15.41 1.84
CA LYS A 160 5.55 -16.77 2.34
C LYS A 160 5.44 -16.80 3.87
N LEU A 161 4.32 -17.31 4.37
CA LEU A 161 4.06 -17.45 5.80
C LEU A 161 4.46 -18.85 6.29
N ARG A 162 4.79 -18.99 7.58
CA ARG A 162 5.22 -20.27 8.15
C ARG A 162 4.04 -21.14 8.57
N GLY A 163 3.87 -22.29 7.94
CA GLY A 163 2.93 -23.34 8.35
C GLY A 163 1.51 -22.81 8.61
N ARG A 164 1.01 -23.02 9.83
CA ARG A 164 -0.36 -22.59 10.20
C ARG A 164 -0.56 -21.07 10.23
N GLU A 165 0.50 -20.25 10.16
CA GLU A 165 0.33 -18.79 10.03
C GLU A 165 -0.34 -18.39 8.73
N ALA A 166 -0.09 -19.10 7.62
CA ALA A 166 -0.77 -18.81 6.35
C ALA A 166 -2.30 -18.90 6.50
N VAL A 167 -2.75 -19.92 7.23
CA VAL A 167 -4.16 -20.16 7.55
C VAL A 167 -4.71 -19.14 8.54
N ARG A 168 -3.96 -18.79 9.60
CA ARG A 168 -4.41 -17.90 10.68
C ARG A 168 -4.44 -16.43 10.27
N ARG A 169 -3.51 -16.02 9.41
CA ARG A 169 -3.35 -14.63 8.96
C ARG A 169 -4.08 -14.33 7.66
N PHE A 170 -4.62 -15.36 7.00
CA PHE A 170 -5.46 -15.17 5.83
C PHE A 170 -6.63 -14.24 6.15
N PRO A 171 -6.99 -13.30 5.26
CA PRO A 171 -8.09 -12.38 5.50
C PRO A 171 -9.38 -13.10 5.88
N ARG A 172 -10.08 -12.53 6.87
CA ARG A 172 -11.36 -13.04 7.34
C ARG A 172 -12.47 -12.63 6.37
N ALA A 173 -13.64 -13.25 6.52
CA ALA A 173 -14.85 -12.82 5.82
C ALA A 173 -15.19 -11.36 6.18
N LEU A 174 -15.90 -10.67 5.30
CA LEU A 174 -16.36 -9.32 5.59
C LEU A 174 -17.30 -9.35 6.81
N ARG A 175 -16.98 -8.52 7.80
CA ARG A 175 -17.88 -8.29 8.94
C ARG A 175 -18.93 -7.25 8.54
N PRO A 176 -20.22 -7.39 8.89
CA PRO A 176 -21.27 -6.44 8.51
C PRO A 176 -20.93 -4.97 8.85
N GLU A 177 -20.31 -4.74 10.00
CA GLU A 177 -19.89 -3.41 10.44
C GLU A 177 -18.82 -2.77 9.53
N CYS A 178 -18.09 -3.56 8.73
CA CYS A 178 -17.10 -3.09 7.77
C CYS A 178 -17.62 -2.96 6.34
N GLU A 179 -18.92 -3.18 6.10
CA GLU A 179 -19.52 -2.92 4.79
C GLU A 179 -19.54 -1.42 4.47
N VAL A 180 -19.62 -0.57 5.49
CA VAL A 180 -19.53 0.89 5.36
C VAL A 180 -18.67 1.43 6.47
N TYR A 181 -17.64 2.21 6.15
CA TYR A 181 -16.79 2.88 7.14
C TYR A 181 -16.24 4.19 6.58
N THR A 182 -15.95 5.14 7.46
CA THR A 182 -15.46 6.46 7.06
C THR A 182 -14.01 6.61 7.47
N VAL A 183 -13.20 7.13 6.55
CA VAL A 183 -11.82 7.47 6.82
C VAL A 183 -11.61 8.96 6.65
N THR A 184 -10.97 9.57 7.64
CA THR A 184 -10.57 10.98 7.64
C THR A 184 -9.06 11.08 7.52
N VAL A 185 -8.58 11.83 6.51
CA VAL A 185 -7.16 12.14 6.30
C VAL A 185 -7.04 13.65 6.14
N ASP A 186 -6.19 14.29 6.95
CA ASP A 186 -5.96 15.74 6.92
C ASP A 186 -7.28 16.56 6.93
N GLY A 187 -8.27 16.09 7.70
CA GLY A 187 -9.59 16.72 7.84
C GLY A 187 -10.59 16.41 6.71
N ALA A 188 -10.17 15.81 5.61
CA ALA A 188 -11.05 15.36 4.54
C ALA A 188 -11.58 13.94 4.85
N SER A 189 -12.90 13.76 4.79
CA SER A 189 -13.54 12.46 5.05
C SER A 189 -14.03 11.81 3.76
N THR A 190 -13.83 10.50 3.66
CA THR A 190 -14.26 9.64 2.56
C THR A 190 -14.99 8.44 3.14
N THR A 191 -16.21 8.17 2.67
CA THR A 191 -16.98 6.98 3.06
C THR A 191 -16.63 5.84 2.10
N TYR A 192 -16.27 4.70 2.65
CA TYR A 192 -15.96 3.49 1.89
C TYR A 192 -17.12 2.51 2.00
N HIS A 193 -17.51 1.92 0.88
CA HIS A 193 -18.50 0.86 0.79
C HIS A 193 -17.82 -0.41 0.30
N THR A 194 -17.65 -1.40 1.18
CA THR A 194 -16.98 -2.66 0.88
C THR A 194 -17.99 -3.80 0.80
N ARG A 195 -17.81 -4.67 -0.18
CA ARG A 195 -18.56 -5.92 -0.31
C ARG A 195 -17.66 -7.07 -0.70
N GLU A 196 -17.95 -8.27 -0.20
CA GLU A 196 -17.30 -9.49 -0.67
C GLU A 196 -17.83 -9.84 -2.09
N VAL A 197 -16.94 -10.30 -2.96
CA VAL A 197 -17.26 -10.66 -4.34
C VAL A 197 -16.82 -12.10 -4.58
N ALA A 198 -17.75 -12.94 -5.03
CA ALA A 198 -17.41 -14.30 -5.41
C ALA A 198 -16.56 -14.29 -6.70
N LEU A 199 -15.38 -14.90 -6.67
CA LEU A 199 -14.59 -15.19 -7.87
C LEU A 199 -14.51 -16.71 -8.08
N PRO A 200 -14.15 -17.20 -9.29
CA PRO A 200 -13.87 -18.61 -9.48
C PRO A 200 -12.85 -19.12 -8.46
N SER A 201 -13.08 -20.31 -7.90
CA SER A 201 -12.18 -20.89 -6.90
C SER A 201 -10.79 -21.12 -7.49
N ARG A 202 -9.76 -20.69 -6.75
CA ARG A 202 -8.34 -20.87 -7.05
C ARG A 202 -7.58 -21.07 -5.75
N GLY A 203 -6.46 -21.80 -5.83
CA GLY A 203 -5.67 -22.13 -4.66
C GLY A 203 -6.45 -22.94 -3.62
N ASP A 204 -5.98 -22.89 -2.38
CA ASP A 204 -6.62 -23.57 -1.25
C ASP A 204 -7.69 -22.68 -0.62
N ARG A 205 -7.51 -21.35 -0.70
CA ARG A 205 -8.48 -20.34 -0.25
C ARG A 205 -8.40 -19.11 -1.13
N LEU A 206 -9.55 -18.49 -1.37
CA LEU A 206 -9.67 -17.22 -2.08
C LEU A 206 -10.70 -16.36 -1.37
N ARG A 207 -10.39 -15.07 -1.18
CA ARG A 207 -11.36 -14.04 -0.84
C ARG A 207 -11.12 -12.81 -1.69
N ALA A 208 -12.20 -12.20 -2.13
CA ALA A 208 -12.14 -10.99 -2.93
C ALA A 208 -13.17 -9.99 -2.41
N PHE A 209 -12.80 -8.72 -2.45
CA PHE A 209 -13.64 -7.61 -2.02
C PHE A 209 -13.60 -6.53 -3.09
N LEU A 210 -14.72 -5.83 -3.25
CA LEU A 210 -14.80 -4.60 -4.01
C LEU A 210 -15.20 -3.48 -3.05
N THR A 211 -14.40 -2.42 -3.03
CA THR A 211 -14.61 -1.25 -2.21
C THR A 211 -14.78 -0.03 -3.10
N SER A 212 -15.91 0.66 -3.03
CA SER A 212 -16.06 2.00 -3.60
C SER A 212 -15.79 3.06 -2.54
N ALA A 213 -15.32 4.23 -2.98
CA ALA A 213 -15.13 5.40 -2.13
C ALA A 213 -16.08 6.50 -2.60
N ASP A 214 -16.96 6.94 -1.70
CA ASP A 214 -17.89 8.05 -1.90
C ASP A 214 -17.42 9.26 -1.07
N GLY A 215 -17.20 10.38 -1.76
CA GLY A 215 -16.71 11.61 -1.15
C GLY A 215 -15.58 12.27 -1.95
N ALA A 216 -15.27 13.53 -1.62
CA ALA A 216 -14.20 14.32 -2.25
C ALA A 216 -14.23 14.43 -3.79
N GLY A 217 -15.39 14.18 -4.41
CA GLY A 217 -15.58 14.27 -5.86
C GLY A 217 -14.86 13.19 -6.68
N LEU A 218 -14.55 12.04 -6.07
CA LEU A 218 -13.88 10.94 -6.74
C LEU A 218 -14.83 9.75 -6.99
N ASP A 219 -14.69 9.14 -8.17
CA ASP A 219 -15.25 7.82 -8.49
C ASP A 219 -14.08 6.82 -8.48
N LEU A 220 -13.83 6.21 -7.33
CA LEU A 220 -12.73 5.27 -7.12
C LEU A 220 -13.26 3.93 -6.62
N GLN A 221 -12.81 2.87 -7.27
CA GLN A 221 -13.08 1.49 -6.89
C GLN A 221 -11.76 0.74 -6.68
N ILE A 222 -11.76 -0.08 -5.64
CA ILE A 222 -10.63 -0.85 -5.18
C ILE A 222 -11.07 -2.32 -5.11
N GLY A 223 -10.48 -3.16 -5.95
CA GLY A 223 -10.63 -4.60 -5.86
C GLY A 223 -9.44 -5.19 -5.13
N SER A 224 -9.69 -5.88 -4.02
CA SER A 224 -8.65 -6.61 -3.29
C SER A 224 -8.92 -8.10 -3.36
N VAL A 225 -7.91 -8.90 -3.68
CA VAL A 225 -7.97 -10.36 -3.67
C VAL A 225 -6.84 -10.89 -2.82
N ALA A 226 -7.19 -11.77 -1.88
CA ALA A 226 -6.24 -12.60 -1.17
C ALA A 226 -6.46 -14.05 -1.60
N LEU A 227 -5.38 -14.72 -1.99
CA LEU A 227 -5.40 -16.12 -2.40
C LEU A 227 -4.29 -16.86 -1.65
N GLN A 228 -4.62 -18.00 -1.07
CA GLN A 228 -3.66 -18.88 -0.41
C GLN A 228 -3.38 -20.10 -1.28
N LYS A 229 -2.10 -20.44 -1.48
CA LYS A 229 -1.65 -21.72 -2.00
C LYS A 229 -0.51 -22.24 -1.14
N GLY A 230 -0.76 -23.31 -0.40
CA GLY A 230 0.12 -23.84 0.63
C GLY A 230 0.47 -22.76 1.67
N ASN A 231 1.76 -22.43 1.73
CA ASN A 231 2.33 -21.45 2.65
C ASN A 231 2.50 -20.06 2.02
N VAL A 232 2.08 -19.85 0.78
CA VAL A 232 2.16 -18.56 0.09
C VAL A 232 0.77 -17.92 0.06
N VAL A 233 0.71 -16.66 0.47
CA VAL A 233 -0.45 -15.79 0.28
C VAL A 233 -0.11 -14.77 -0.79
N MET A 234 -0.92 -14.78 -1.85
CA MET A 234 -0.94 -13.77 -2.90
C MET A 234 -1.95 -12.70 -2.52
N ASN A 235 -1.50 -11.44 -2.47
CA ASN A 235 -2.38 -10.29 -2.42
C ASN A 235 -2.32 -9.57 -3.77
N LEU A 236 -3.49 -9.33 -4.34
CA LEU A 236 -3.67 -8.56 -5.56
C LEU A 236 -4.58 -7.38 -5.24
N LEU A 237 -4.16 -6.17 -5.63
CA LEU A 237 -4.99 -4.99 -5.57
C LEU A 237 -5.14 -4.42 -6.98
N VAL A 238 -6.36 -4.05 -7.34
CA VAL A 238 -6.68 -3.35 -8.58
C VAL A 238 -7.42 -2.08 -8.20
N VAL A 239 -6.97 -0.93 -8.68
CA VAL A 239 -7.60 0.37 -8.38
C VAL A 239 -7.96 1.06 -9.69
N GLY A 240 -9.16 1.64 -9.78
CA GLY A 240 -9.62 2.39 -10.95
C GLY A 240 -11.05 2.90 -10.78
N SER A 241 -11.58 3.67 -11.73
CA SER A 241 -12.91 4.27 -11.60
C SER A 241 -14.08 3.34 -11.94
N LYS A 242 -13.84 2.24 -12.68
CA LYS A 242 -14.89 1.31 -13.12
C LYS A 242 -14.41 -0.13 -13.06
N LEU A 243 -14.21 -0.64 -11.85
CA LEU A 243 -13.70 -2.00 -11.68
C LEU A 243 -14.83 -3.02 -11.71
N SER A 244 -14.86 -3.83 -12.77
CA SER A 244 -15.84 -4.91 -12.88
C SER A 244 -15.37 -6.20 -12.19
N ARG A 245 -16.32 -7.05 -11.76
CA ARG A 245 -16.04 -8.41 -11.27
C ARG A 245 -15.23 -9.23 -12.29
N ARG A 246 -15.56 -9.10 -13.58
CA ARG A 246 -14.87 -9.82 -14.66
C ARG A 246 -13.41 -9.41 -14.75
N GLU A 247 -13.14 -8.11 -14.67
CA GLU A 247 -11.78 -7.59 -14.70
C GLU A 247 -10.97 -8.05 -13.48
N LEU A 248 -11.57 -7.99 -12.28
CA LEU A 248 -10.92 -8.51 -11.07
C LEU A 248 -10.63 -10.02 -11.20
N SER A 249 -11.55 -10.80 -11.77
CA SER A 249 -11.34 -12.23 -12.06
C SER A 249 -10.18 -12.45 -13.02
N ASN A 250 -10.13 -11.72 -14.14
CA ASN A 250 -9.06 -11.86 -15.14
C ASN A 250 -7.68 -11.54 -14.54
N GLN A 251 -7.60 -10.45 -13.75
CA GLN A 251 -6.34 -10.10 -13.07
C GLN A 251 -5.94 -11.16 -12.03
N THR A 252 -6.92 -11.75 -11.35
CA THR A 252 -6.69 -12.86 -10.42
C THR A 252 -6.15 -14.10 -11.14
N ASP A 253 -6.72 -14.46 -12.28
CA ASP A 253 -6.25 -15.61 -13.08
C ASP A 253 -4.82 -15.40 -13.58
N ASN A 254 -4.49 -14.21 -14.06
CA ASN A 254 -3.13 -13.86 -14.49
C ASN A 254 -2.13 -13.93 -13.32
N ALA A 255 -2.49 -13.34 -12.16
CA ALA A 255 -1.64 -13.37 -10.98
C ALA A 255 -1.47 -14.79 -10.42
N TYR A 256 -2.53 -15.60 -10.43
CA TYR A 256 -2.48 -17.00 -10.03
C TYR A 256 -1.59 -17.84 -10.94
N ALA A 257 -1.68 -17.65 -12.27
CA ALA A 257 -0.78 -18.32 -13.22
C ALA A 257 0.70 -17.96 -12.97
N ALA A 258 0.98 -16.73 -12.55
CA ALA A 258 2.33 -16.32 -12.15
C ALA A 258 2.76 -16.97 -10.82
N LEU A 259 1.88 -17.00 -9.81
CA LEU A 259 2.11 -17.67 -8.53
C LEU A 259 2.48 -19.15 -8.72
N MET A 260 1.76 -19.87 -9.59
CA MET A 260 1.98 -21.30 -9.83
C MET A 260 3.38 -21.65 -10.36
N LYS A 261 4.17 -20.67 -10.82
CA LYS A 261 5.56 -20.88 -11.22
C LYS A 261 6.51 -21.08 -10.03
N VAL A 262 6.10 -20.68 -8.82
CA VAL A 262 6.97 -20.67 -7.64
C VAL A 262 6.45 -21.50 -6.46
N VAL A 263 5.18 -21.92 -6.52
CA VAL A 263 4.60 -22.88 -5.58
C VAL A 263 4.59 -24.27 -6.20
N GLU A 264 5.27 -25.21 -5.54
CA GLU A 264 5.27 -26.64 -5.85
C GLU A 264 3.99 -27.31 -5.36
#